data_AF-A0A7W1Q0X3-F1
#
_entry.id   AF-A0A7W1Q0X3-F1
#
_cell.length_a   1.000
_cell.length_b   1.000
_cell.length_c   1.000
_cell.angle_alpha   90.00
_cell.angle_beta   90.00
_cell.angle_gamma   90.00
#
_symmetry.space_group_name_H-M   'P 1'
#
loop_
_entity.id
_entity.type
_entity.pdbx_description
1 polymer ?
#
loop_
_entity_poly.entity_id
_entity_poly.type
_entity_poly.pdbx_seq_one_letter_code
_entity_poly.pdbx_strand_id
1 'polypeptide(L)'
;MRIVVALGGNALLRRGEKPDADIQLHHVRRAAQALVAIAEGNELVVCHGNGPQVGLLALESATDASLSTPYPLDVLGAQTQGMIGYWLVQELRNAGLARPLVAVVTQTVVEAADPAFTAPTKFVGPVYDEPTAR
;
A
#
# COMPACT_ATOMS: atom_id res chain seq x y z
N MET A 1 -25.11 -6.38 -3.30
CA MET A 1 -24.48 -7.21 -2.24
C MET A 1 -23.31 -6.44 -1.63
N ARG A 2 -22.82 -6.80 -0.42
CA ARG A 2 -21.57 -6.26 0.11
C ARG A 2 -20.38 -7.14 -0.29
N ILE A 3 -19.37 -6.55 -0.91
CA ILE A 3 -18.19 -7.23 -1.44
C ILE A 3 -16.94 -6.62 -0.83
N VAL A 4 -16.05 -7.46 -0.31
CA VAL A 4 -14.71 -7.06 0.16
C VAL A 4 -13.69 -7.45 -0.91
N VAL A 5 -12.91 -6.48 -1.40
CA VAL A 5 -11.86 -6.70 -2.39
C VAL A 5 -10.51 -6.34 -1.79
N ALA A 6 -9.57 -7.28 -1.86
CA ALA A 6 -8.18 -7.07 -1.44
C ALA A 6 -7.27 -6.85 -2.66
N LEU A 7 -6.77 -5.63 -2.83
CA LEU A 7 -5.76 -5.31 -3.83
C LEU A 7 -4.38 -5.75 -3.31
N GLY A 8 -3.72 -6.69 -4.00
CA GLY A 8 -2.35 -7.06 -3.64
C GLY A 8 -1.38 -5.89 -3.81
N GLY A 9 -0.28 -5.85 -3.06
CA GLY A 9 0.76 -4.81 -3.25
C GLY A 9 1.34 -4.81 -4.68
N ASN A 10 1.40 -5.99 -5.32
CA ASN A 10 1.80 -6.13 -6.73
C ASN A 10 0.78 -5.56 -7.73
N ALA A 11 -0.46 -5.30 -7.29
CA ALA A 11 -1.43 -4.59 -8.09
C ALA A 11 -1.15 -3.08 -8.12
N LEU A 12 -0.27 -2.57 -7.23
CA LEU A 12 0.11 -1.16 -7.15
C LEU A 12 1.54 -0.93 -7.64
N LEU A 13 2.43 -1.90 -7.50
CA LEU A 13 3.77 -1.87 -8.10
C LEU A 13 4.25 -3.29 -8.40
N ARG A 14 4.57 -3.60 -9.66
CA ARG A 14 4.99 -4.94 -10.07
C ARG A 14 6.46 -5.18 -9.78
N ARG A 15 6.84 -6.45 -9.66
CA ARG A 15 8.24 -6.85 -9.48
C ARG A 15 9.08 -6.34 -10.65
N GLY A 16 10.18 -5.65 -10.34
CA GLY A 16 11.12 -5.10 -11.32
C GLY A 16 10.78 -3.69 -11.80
N GLU A 17 9.61 -3.15 -11.45
CA GLU A 17 9.30 -1.75 -11.72
C GLU A 17 9.97 -0.84 -10.69
N LYS A 18 10.35 0.36 -11.14
CA LYS A 18 10.81 1.41 -10.22
C LYS A 18 9.64 1.91 -9.38
N PRO A 19 9.83 2.24 -8.09
CA PRO A 19 8.76 2.68 -7.21
C PRO A 19 8.35 4.14 -7.46
N ASP A 20 8.47 4.62 -8.70
CA ASP A 20 8.12 5.98 -9.11
C ASP A 20 6.60 6.19 -9.00
N ALA A 21 6.19 7.38 -8.56
CA ALA A 21 4.78 7.71 -8.33
C ALA A 21 3.90 7.49 -9.57
N ASP A 22 4.38 7.88 -10.76
CA ASP A 22 3.62 7.77 -12.01
C ASP A 22 3.33 6.31 -12.39
N ILE A 23 4.27 5.40 -12.13
CA ILE A 23 4.09 3.95 -12.38
C ILE A 23 3.01 3.41 -11.44
N GLN A 24 3.10 3.76 -10.16
CA GLN A 24 2.12 3.31 -9.17
C GLN A 24 0.72 3.87 -9.46
N LEU A 25 0.63 5.15 -9.82
CA LEU A 25 -0.62 5.80 -10.17
C LEU A 25 -1.24 5.19 -11.44
N HIS A 26 -0.42 4.80 -12.42
CA HIS A 26 -0.90 4.05 -13.58
C HIS A 26 -1.60 2.75 -13.17
N HIS A 27 -1.01 1.98 -12.25
CA HIS A 27 -1.62 0.74 -11.76
C HIS A 27 -2.85 0.98 -10.90
N VAL A 28 -2.85 2.01 -10.04
CA VAL A 28 -4.03 2.43 -9.26
C VAL A 28 -5.20 2.78 -10.19
N ARG A 29 -4.95 3.54 -11.28
CA ARG A 29 -5.98 3.88 -12.27
C ARG A 29 -6.60 2.65 -12.90
N ARG A 30 -5.77 1.67 -13.28
CA ARG A 30 -6.25 0.40 -13.82
C ARG A 30 -7.07 -0.39 -12.81
N ALA A 31 -6.63 -0.43 -11.55
CA ALA A 31 -7.40 -1.07 -10.47
C ALA A 31 -8.75 -0.37 -10.25
N ALA A 32 -8.78 0.96 -10.25
CA ALA A 32 -10.00 1.75 -10.11
C ALA A 32 -11.02 1.43 -11.21
N GLN A 33 -10.59 1.37 -12.47
CA GLN A 33 -11.47 0.98 -13.59
C GLN A 33 -12.11 -0.40 -13.40
N ALA A 34 -11.35 -1.38 -12.93
CA ALA A 34 -11.87 -2.72 -12.64
C ALA A 34 -12.84 -2.72 -11.44
N LEU A 35 -12.55 -1.93 -10.41
CA LEU A 35 -13.40 -1.82 -9.21
C LEU A 35 -14.74 -1.14 -9.50
N VAL A 36 -14.80 -0.18 -10.43
CA VAL A 36 -16.07 0.47 -10.81
C VAL A 36 -17.07 -0.55 -11.34
N ALA A 37 -16.64 -1.48 -12.20
CA ALA A 37 -17.50 -2.55 -12.70
C ALA A 37 -18.05 -3.46 -11.58
N ILE A 38 -17.26 -3.70 -10.53
CA ILE A 38 -17.70 -4.48 -9.37
C ILE A 38 -18.66 -3.67 -8.50
N ALA A 39 -18.47 -2.36 -8.39
CA ALA A 39 -19.28 -1.47 -7.57
C ALA A 39 -20.71 -1.27 -8.12
N GLU A 40 -20.97 -1.58 -9.40
CA GLU A 40 -22.31 -1.53 -9.98
C GLU A 40 -23.28 -2.45 -9.23
N GLY A 41 -24.27 -1.85 -8.55
CA GLY A 41 -25.24 -2.59 -7.73
C GLY A 41 -24.68 -3.19 -6.43
N ASN A 42 -23.42 -2.91 -6.06
CA ASN A 42 -22.77 -3.47 -4.88
C ASN A 42 -22.21 -2.43 -3.91
N GLU A 43 -22.22 -2.76 -2.63
CA GLU A 43 -21.45 -2.06 -1.62
C GLU A 43 -20.04 -2.62 -1.59
N LEU A 44 -19.07 -1.82 -2.03
CA LEU A 44 -17.68 -2.23 -2.08
C LEU A 44 -16.92 -1.76 -0.83
N VAL A 45 -16.18 -2.68 -0.21
CA VAL A 45 -15.11 -2.40 0.77
C VAL A 45 -13.81 -2.81 0.11
N VAL A 46 -12.85 -1.89 0.02
CA VAL A 46 -11.55 -2.15 -0.60
C VAL A 46 -10.47 -2.10 0.47
N CYS A 47 -9.68 -3.16 0.57
CA CYS A 47 -8.41 -3.15 1.29
C CYS A 47 -7.26 -3.31 0.29
N HIS A 48 -6.05 -2.95 0.72
CA HIS A 48 -4.87 -3.02 -0.14
C HIS A 48 -3.64 -3.47 0.65
N GLY A 49 -2.70 -4.10 -0.04
CA GLY A 49 -1.34 -4.26 0.44
C GLY A 49 -0.54 -2.96 0.27
N ASN A 50 0.60 -2.86 0.95
CA ASN A 50 1.49 -1.71 0.89
C ASN A 50 2.98 -2.09 0.81
N GLY A 51 3.30 -3.37 0.58
CA GLY A 51 4.66 -3.91 0.73
C GLY A 51 5.75 -3.13 -0.03
N PRO A 52 5.57 -2.80 -1.31
CA PRO A 52 6.52 -1.96 -2.03
C PRO A 52 6.60 -0.53 -1.47
N GLN A 53 5.45 0.07 -1.15
CA GLN A 53 5.34 1.45 -0.68
C GLN A 53 5.98 1.66 0.69
N VAL A 54 5.67 0.77 1.64
CA VAL A 54 6.22 0.86 3.00
C VAL A 54 7.71 0.58 3.01
N GLY A 55 8.19 -0.28 2.12
CA GLY A 55 9.62 -0.52 1.97
C GLY A 55 10.37 0.65 1.34
N LEU A 56 9.77 1.36 0.38
CA LEU A 56 10.33 2.63 -0.12
C LEU A 56 10.48 3.64 1.03
N LEU A 57 9.39 3.91 1.75
CA LEU A 57 9.42 4.89 2.85
C LEU A 57 10.37 4.47 3.99
N ALA A 58 10.49 3.16 4.26
CA ALA A 58 11.44 2.64 5.23
C ALA A 58 12.89 2.88 4.80
N LEU A 59 13.21 2.67 3.53
CA LEU A 59 14.54 2.94 3.00
C LEU A 59 14.86 4.44 3.00
N GLU A 60 13.92 5.28 2.55
CA GLU A 60 14.06 6.74 2.61
C GLU A 60 14.30 7.21 4.04
N SER A 61 13.47 6.76 4.99
CA SER A 61 13.62 7.13 6.39
C SER A 61 14.91 6.59 7.02
N ALA A 62 15.41 5.43 6.59
CA ALA A 62 16.64 4.84 7.10
C ALA A 62 17.91 5.50 6.55
N THR A 63 17.82 6.15 5.39
CA THR A 63 18.96 6.76 4.68
C THR A 63 18.98 8.29 4.78
N ASP A 64 17.95 8.90 5.34
CA ASP A 64 17.92 10.33 5.60
C ASP A 64 18.90 10.72 6.72
N ALA A 65 20.02 11.36 6.30
CA ALA A 65 21.09 11.80 7.20
C ALA A 65 20.68 12.94 8.16
N SER A 66 19.51 13.56 7.97
CA SER A 66 18.98 14.59 8.87
C SER A 66 18.26 14.02 10.09
N LEU A 67 17.89 12.74 10.06
CA LEU A 67 17.19 12.07 11.15
C LEU A 67 18.18 11.46 12.14
N SER A 68 17.92 11.64 13.44
CA SER A 68 18.65 10.93 14.49
C SER A 68 18.26 9.45 14.60
N THR A 69 17.04 9.10 14.17
CA THR A 69 16.52 7.73 14.12
C THR A 69 15.44 7.64 13.04
N PRO A 70 15.33 6.53 12.31
CA PRO A 70 14.26 6.33 11.33
C PRO A 70 12.87 6.32 11.98
N TYR A 71 11.86 6.63 11.19
CA TYR A 71 10.47 6.51 11.60
C TYR A 71 10.11 5.04 11.90
N PRO A 72 9.30 4.79 12.94
CA PRO A 72 8.75 3.47 13.22
C PRO A 72 7.93 2.91 12.04
N LEU A 73 8.01 1.60 11.82
CA LEU A 73 7.39 0.95 10.66
C LEU A 73 5.84 1.05 10.66
N ASP A 74 5.21 1.12 11.83
CA ASP A 74 3.76 1.33 11.97
C ASP A 74 3.35 2.74 11.52
N VAL A 75 4.16 3.76 11.83
CA VAL A 75 3.94 5.15 11.35
C VAL A 75 4.10 5.23 9.84
N LEU A 76 5.13 4.59 9.28
CA LEU A 76 5.29 4.47 7.83
C LEU A 76 4.12 3.71 7.20
N GLY A 77 3.63 2.65 7.88
CA GLY A 77 2.40 1.96 7.53
C GLY A 77 1.21 2.92 7.42
N ALA A 78 0.99 3.76 8.42
CA ALA A 78 -0.07 4.78 8.40
C ALA A 78 0.10 5.80 7.26
N GLN A 79 1.33 6.26 6.98
CA GLN A 79 1.60 7.14 5.84
C GLN A 79 1.21 6.48 4.50
N THR A 80 1.55 5.19 4.31
CA THR A 80 1.16 4.48 3.08
C THR A 80 -0.35 4.31 2.93
N GLN A 81 -1.11 4.22 4.02
CA GLN A 81 -2.59 4.19 3.95
C GLN A 81 -3.14 5.51 3.43
N GLY A 82 -2.57 6.65 3.88
CA GLY A 82 -2.91 7.97 3.36
C GLY A 82 -2.60 8.10 1.87
N MET A 83 -1.39 7.71 1.46
CA MET A 83 -0.94 7.78 0.06
C MET A 83 -1.79 6.91 -0.88
N ILE A 84 -1.93 5.62 -0.57
CA ILE A 84 -2.66 4.67 -1.43
C ILE A 84 -4.16 4.96 -1.40
N GLY A 85 -4.70 5.26 -0.21
CA GLY A 85 -6.10 5.62 -0.03
C GLY A 85 -6.49 6.87 -0.81
N TYR A 86 -5.63 7.90 -0.80
CA TYR A 86 -5.81 9.11 -1.60
C TYR A 86 -5.88 8.79 -3.09
N TRP A 87 -4.91 8.05 -3.64
CA TRP A 87 -4.91 7.69 -5.06
C TRP A 87 -6.12 6.84 -5.44
N LEU A 88 -6.49 5.85 -4.63
CA LEU A 88 -7.65 5.00 -4.90
C LEU A 88 -8.94 5.82 -4.93
N VAL A 89 -9.18 6.69 -3.94
CA VAL A 89 -10.37 7.54 -3.91
C VAL A 89 -10.40 8.46 -5.12
N GLN A 90 -9.28 9.10 -5.45
CA GLN A 90 -9.19 9.99 -6.60
C GLN A 90 -9.46 9.25 -7.91
N GLU A 91 -8.81 8.11 -8.15
CA GLU A 91 -8.95 7.39 -9.41
C GLU A 91 -10.30 6.68 -9.54
N LEU A 92 -10.94 6.25 -8.44
CA LEU A 92 -12.32 5.76 -8.46
C LEU A 92 -13.29 6.86 -8.88
N ARG A 93 -13.10 8.10 -8.39
CA ARG A 93 -13.89 9.26 -8.84
C ARG A 93 -13.64 9.54 -10.32
N ASN A 94 -12.39 9.55 -10.75
CA ASN A 94 -12.01 9.77 -12.15
C ASN A 94 -12.58 8.67 -13.07
N ALA A 95 -12.73 7.45 -12.57
CA ALA A 95 -13.36 6.34 -13.27
C ALA A 95 -14.90 6.39 -13.29
N GLY A 96 -15.52 7.44 -12.74
CA GLY A 96 -16.97 7.67 -12.81
C GLY A 96 -17.78 7.20 -11.61
N LEU A 97 -17.13 6.77 -10.51
CA LEU A 97 -17.83 6.34 -9.31
C LEU A 97 -18.39 7.56 -8.53
N ALA A 98 -19.64 7.93 -8.83
CA ALA A 98 -20.28 9.16 -8.34
C ALA A 98 -20.84 9.11 -6.90
N ARG A 99 -20.52 8.07 -6.12
CA ARG A 99 -20.97 7.91 -4.73
C ARG A 99 -19.95 8.46 -3.73
N PRO A 100 -20.31 8.69 -2.46
CA PRO A 100 -19.34 9.01 -1.42
C PRO A 100 -18.27 7.93 -1.30
N LEU A 101 -17.01 8.36 -1.29
CA LEU A 101 -15.82 7.51 -1.16
C LEU A 101 -14.96 8.09 -0.05
N VAL A 102 -14.41 7.22 0.79
CA VAL A 102 -13.53 7.58 1.90
C VAL A 102 -12.43 6.53 2.04
N ALA A 103 -11.21 6.98 2.25
CA ALA A 103 -10.12 6.14 2.73
C ALA A 103 -9.99 6.37 4.24
N VAL A 104 -9.88 5.29 5.01
CA VAL A 104 -9.89 5.35 6.47
C VAL A 104 -8.59 4.78 6.99
N VAL A 105 -7.87 5.57 7.78
CA VAL A 105 -6.70 5.07 8.53
C VAL A 105 -7.19 3.99 9.49
N THR A 106 -6.58 2.82 9.40
CA THR A 106 -7.02 1.61 10.08
C THR A 106 -5.87 1.05 10.90
N GLN A 107 -6.10 0.89 12.21
CA GLN A 107 -5.21 0.15 13.11
C GLN A 107 -5.69 -1.30 13.20
N THR A 108 -4.75 -2.24 13.19
CA THR A 108 -5.04 -3.67 13.36
C THR A 108 -4.38 -4.15 14.64
N VAL A 109 -5.18 -4.69 15.56
CA VAL A 109 -4.65 -5.29 16.80
C VAL A 109 -3.96 -6.60 16.43
N VAL A 110 -2.75 -6.78 16.96
CA VAL A 110 -1.96 -8.01 16.83
C VAL A 110 -1.53 -8.50 18.22
N GLU A 111 -1.18 -9.77 18.33
CA GLU A 111 -0.67 -10.32 19.58
C GLU A 111 0.74 -9.80 19.86
N ALA A 112 0.96 -9.16 21.01
CA ALA A 112 2.27 -8.58 21.34
C ALA A 112 3.40 -9.62 21.48
N ALA A 113 3.05 -10.87 21.75
CA ALA A 113 3.99 -11.99 21.86
C ALA A 113 4.08 -12.84 20.57
N ASP A 114 3.55 -12.36 19.45
CA ASP A 114 3.56 -13.09 18.19
C ASP A 114 5.01 -13.46 17.78
N PRO A 115 5.30 -14.74 17.47
CA PRO A 115 6.62 -15.18 17.03
C PRO A 115 7.19 -14.39 15.84
N ALA A 116 6.34 -13.78 15.01
CA ALA A 116 6.73 -12.94 13.88
C ALA A 116 7.61 -11.74 14.27
N PHE A 117 7.54 -11.25 15.52
CA PHE A 117 8.43 -10.19 16.00
C PHE A 117 9.87 -10.67 16.19
N THR A 118 10.07 -11.96 16.47
CA THR A 118 11.40 -12.56 16.65
C THR A 118 11.96 -13.16 15.37
N ALA A 119 11.08 -13.54 14.43
CA ALA A 119 11.45 -14.14 13.15
C ALA A 119 10.67 -13.47 11.99
N PRO A 120 11.10 -12.29 11.51
CA PRO A 120 10.42 -11.59 10.44
C PRO A 120 10.47 -12.39 9.12
N THR A 121 9.31 -12.71 8.57
CA THR A 121 9.17 -13.48 7.31
C THR A 121 8.58 -12.65 6.16
N LYS A 122 8.01 -11.48 6.46
CA LYS A 122 7.37 -10.62 5.47
C LYS A 122 8.38 -9.70 4.81
N PHE A 123 8.63 -9.93 3.52
CA PHE A 123 9.45 -9.03 2.70
C PHE A 123 8.74 -7.70 2.42
N VAL A 124 9.48 -6.59 2.46
CA VAL A 124 9.05 -5.25 2.06
C VAL A 124 10.17 -4.57 1.26
N GLY A 125 9.81 -3.67 0.36
CA GLY A 125 10.78 -2.88 -0.42
C GLY A 125 11.41 -3.64 -1.59
N PRO A 126 12.55 -3.13 -2.10
CA PRO A 126 13.21 -3.70 -3.27
C PRO A 126 13.83 -5.06 -2.98
N VAL A 127 14.06 -5.82 -4.05
CA VAL A 127 14.81 -7.07 -4.00
C VAL A 127 16.28 -6.76 -4.27
N TYR A 128 17.15 -7.21 -3.37
CA TYR A 128 18.59 -7.12 -3.51
C TYR A 128 19.17 -8.45 -4.01
N ASP A 129 20.30 -8.38 -4.71
CA ASP A 129 21.14 -9.55 -4.91
C ASP A 129 21.85 -9.90 -3.58
N GLU A 130 22.40 -11.12 -3.49
CA GLU A 130 23.06 -11.57 -2.26
C GLU A 130 24.22 -10.66 -1.82
N PRO A 131 25.09 -10.16 -2.73
CA PRO A 131 26.15 -9.23 -2.34
C PRO A 131 25.64 -7.92 -1.74
N THR A 132 24.57 -7.34 -2.28
CA THR A 132 24.01 -6.08 -1.77
C THR A 132 23.22 -6.27 -0.46
N ALA A 133 22.69 -7.47 -0.22
CA ALA A 133 21.89 -7.80 0.97
C ALA A 133 22.72 -8.17 2.21
N ARG A 134 24.03 -8.36 2.07
CA ARG A 134 24.97 -8.72 3.16
C ARG A 134 25.70 -7.51 3.69
#